data_AF-A0A4Y9LT86-F1
#
_entry.id   AF-A0A4Y9LT86-F1
#
_cell.length_a   1.000
_cell.length_b   1.000
_cell.length_c   1.000
_cell.angle_alpha   90.00
_cell.angle_beta   90.00
_cell.angle_gamma   90.00
#
_symmetry.space_group_name_H-M   'P 1'
#
loop_
_entity.id
_entity.type
_entity.pdbx_description
1 polymer ?
#
loop_
_entity_poly.entity_id
_entity_poly.type
_entity_poly.pdbx_seq_one_letter_code
_entity_poly.pdbx_strand_id
1 'polypeptide(L)'
;MAARIFPIVLLIAFLSTTTVAEETARVTMSGIGSMSCAHWQSSRSKYAEGVVWLYGFWTGLNYAAAVQQLTQSELDSSSIAKEVAKTCALSPSTTLAQAAWQTFATRTGEQPH
;
A
#
# COMPACT_ATOMS: atom_id res chain seq x y z
N MET A 1 -8.34 -21.80 57.65
CA MET A 1 -9.26 -20.82 57.03
C MET A 1 -8.46 -19.54 56.83
N ALA A 2 -8.30 -18.90 55.68
CA ALA A 2 -8.96 -18.93 54.39
C ALA A 2 -7.85 -18.84 53.33
N ALA A 3 -7.81 -19.80 52.40
CA ALA A 3 -8.37 -19.67 51.06
C ALA A 3 -7.51 -18.79 50.14
N ARG A 4 -6.55 -19.46 49.49
CA ARG A 4 -6.30 -19.40 48.03
C ARG A 4 -6.71 -18.10 47.34
N ILE A 5 -5.95 -17.02 47.53
CA ILE A 5 -6.06 -15.81 46.69
C ILE A 5 -5.21 -15.95 45.41
N PHE A 6 -4.33 -16.96 45.36
CA PHE A 6 -3.42 -17.19 44.23
C PHE A 6 -4.06 -17.61 42.89
N PRO A 7 -5.26 -18.22 42.78
CA PRO A 7 -5.79 -18.59 41.47
C PRO A 7 -6.57 -17.45 40.78
N ILE A 8 -6.94 -16.40 41.51
CA ILE A 8 -7.78 -15.32 40.97
C ILE A 8 -6.96 -14.36 40.09
N VAL A 9 -5.70 -14.09 40.46
CA VAL A 9 -4.83 -13.16 39.72
C VAL A 9 -4.42 -13.74 38.35
N LEU A 10 -4.33 -15.07 38.23
CA LEU A 10 -3.98 -15.74 36.96
C LEU A 10 -5.13 -15.84 35.96
N LEU A 11 -6.39 -15.67 36.40
CA LEU A 11 -7.57 -15.74 35.52
C LEU A 11 -7.87 -14.41 34.80
N ILE A 12 -7.34 -13.28 35.27
CA ILE A 12 -7.63 -11.95 34.71
C ILE A 12 -6.67 -11.59 33.56
N ALA A 13 -5.53 -12.28 33.44
CA ALA A 13 -4.52 -11.99 32.42
C ALA A 13 -4.86 -12.55 31.02
N PHE A 14 -5.97 -13.28 30.85
CA PHE A 14 -6.31 -13.96 29.59
C PHE A 14 -7.35 -13.26 28.71
N LEU A 15 -7.91 -12.12 29.12
CA LEU A 15 -8.87 -11.38 28.31
C LEU A 15 -8.33 -10.00 27.98
N SER A 16 -7.61 -9.88 26.86
CA SER A 16 -7.69 -8.74 25.91
C SER A 16 -6.65 -8.90 24.80
N THR A 17 -6.64 -10.01 24.05
CA THR A 17 -6.14 -9.95 22.68
C THR A 17 -7.28 -9.38 21.83
N THR A 18 -7.40 -8.05 21.80
CA THR A 18 -8.23 -7.41 20.77
C THR A 18 -7.51 -7.63 19.45
N THR A 19 -7.89 -8.68 18.71
CA THR A 19 -7.58 -8.77 17.29
C THR A 19 -8.32 -7.62 16.62
N VAL A 20 -7.64 -6.50 16.42
CA VAL A 20 -8.13 -5.48 15.49
C VAL A 20 -8.12 -6.17 14.13
N ALA A 21 -9.30 -6.56 13.67
CA ALA A 21 -9.45 -7.02 12.30
C ALA A 21 -9.07 -5.84 11.42
N GLU A 22 -7.89 -5.92 10.80
CA GLU A 22 -7.44 -4.93 9.86
C GLU A 22 -8.38 -5.01 8.64
N GLU A 23 -9.31 -4.06 8.56
CA GLU A 23 -10.19 -3.96 7.41
C GLU A 23 -9.33 -3.57 6.21
N THR A 24 -9.05 -4.54 5.34
CA THR A 24 -8.36 -4.28 4.07
C THR A 24 -9.19 -3.28 3.27
N ALA A 25 -8.76 -2.02 3.26
CA ALA A 25 -9.42 -0.96 2.52
C ALA A 25 -9.42 -1.36 1.04
N ARG A 26 -10.59 -1.75 0.52
CA ARG A 26 -10.74 -2.11 -0.90
C ARG A 26 -10.89 -0.85 -1.73
N VAL A 27 -9.77 -0.41 -2.30
CA VAL A 27 -9.78 0.71 -3.25
C VAL A 27 -10.12 0.20 -4.64
N THR A 28 -11.24 0.65 -5.19
CA THR A 28 -11.62 0.34 -6.58
C THR A 28 -10.74 1.16 -7.52
N MET A 29 -9.93 0.48 -8.32
CA MET A 29 -9.07 1.11 -9.32
C MET A 29 -9.80 1.23 -10.66
N SER A 30 -9.60 2.35 -11.34
CA SER A 30 -10.17 2.63 -12.66
C SER A 30 -9.08 2.93 -13.68
N GLY A 31 -9.37 2.66 -14.95
CA GLY A 31 -8.45 2.91 -16.07
C GLY A 31 -7.26 1.95 -16.07
N ILE A 32 -6.12 2.38 -16.62
CA ILE A 32 -4.92 1.54 -16.75
C ILE A 32 -4.33 1.08 -15.41
N GLY A 33 -4.65 1.77 -14.31
CA GLY A 33 -4.28 1.36 -12.95
C GLY A 33 -4.81 -0.01 -12.53
N SER A 34 -5.98 -0.43 -13.05
CA SER A 34 -6.56 -1.75 -12.78
C SER A 34 -6.01 -2.85 -13.69
N MET A 35 -5.21 -2.49 -14.70
CA MET A 35 -4.60 -3.45 -15.62
C MET A 35 -3.27 -3.96 -15.06
N SER A 36 -2.80 -5.10 -15.56
CA SER A 36 -1.53 -5.66 -15.12
C SER A 36 -0.33 -4.81 -15.55
N CYS A 37 0.76 -4.91 -14.80
CA CYS A 37 2.06 -4.34 -15.16
C CYS A 37 2.51 -4.76 -16.57
N ALA A 38 2.30 -6.03 -16.95
CA ALA A 38 2.56 -6.51 -18.31
C ALA A 38 1.72 -5.77 -19.36
N HIS A 39 0.42 -5.52 -19.09
CA HIS A 39 -0.43 -4.74 -19.99
C HIS A 39 0.07 -3.31 -20.13
N TRP A 40 0.39 -2.65 -19.01
CA TRP A 40 0.93 -1.29 -19.01
C TRP A 40 2.20 -1.17 -19.87
N GLN A 41 3.11 -2.14 -19.77
CA GLN A 41 4.38 -2.13 -20.50
C GLN A 41 4.29 -2.67 -21.93
N SER A 42 3.12 -3.15 -22.37
CA SER A 42 2.94 -3.86 -23.65
C SER A 42 3.13 -3.00 -24.91
N SER A 43 2.99 -1.68 -24.81
CA SER A 43 3.13 -0.77 -25.94
C SER A 43 3.44 0.65 -25.49
N ARG A 44 3.92 1.49 -26.40
CA ARG A 44 4.25 2.90 -26.10
C ARG A 44 3.03 3.70 -25.67
N SER A 45 1.86 3.46 -26.27
CA SER A 45 0.61 4.15 -25.92
C SER A 45 0.14 3.76 -24.52
N LYS A 46 0.19 2.46 -24.18
CA LYS A 46 -0.13 1.97 -22.84
C LYS A 46 0.85 2.47 -21.80
N TYR A 47 2.14 2.47 -22.12
CA TYR A 47 3.15 3.02 -21.23
C TYR A 47 2.84 4.49 -20.90
N ALA A 48 2.60 5.32 -21.92
CA ALA A 48 2.28 6.73 -21.76
C ALA A 48 0.97 6.97 -20.98
N GLU A 49 -0.08 6.21 -21.26
CA GLU A 49 -1.35 6.24 -20.51
C GLU A 49 -1.10 5.99 -19.01
N GLY A 50 -0.28 4.99 -18.68
CA GLY A 50 0.05 4.66 -17.30
C GLY A 50 0.97 5.67 -16.63
N VAL A 51 1.87 6.33 -17.36
CA VAL A 51 2.68 7.43 -16.79
C VAL A 51 1.78 8.56 -16.28
N VAL A 52 0.80 9.00 -17.09
CA VAL A 52 -0.14 10.05 -16.69
C VAL A 52 -1.00 9.59 -15.50
N TRP A 53 -1.49 8.35 -15.55
CA TRP A 53 -2.25 7.77 -14.45
C TRP A 53 -1.45 7.72 -13.14
N LEU A 54 -0.17 7.33 -13.21
CA LEU A 54 0.72 7.27 -12.05
C LEU A 54 0.92 8.64 -11.40
N TYR A 55 0.97 9.73 -12.16
CA TYR A 55 1.08 11.08 -11.57
C TYR A 55 -0.12 11.43 -10.70
N GLY A 56 -1.33 11.14 -11.18
CA GLY A 56 -2.56 11.33 -10.41
C GLY A 56 -2.59 10.44 -9.17
N PHE A 57 -2.29 9.15 -9.34
CA PHE A 57 -2.28 8.20 -8.23
C PHE A 57 -1.27 8.58 -7.15
N TRP A 58 -0.04 8.91 -7.54
CA TRP A 58 1.02 9.33 -6.61
C TRP A 58 0.67 10.61 -5.85
N THR A 59 0.04 11.57 -6.52
CA THR A 59 -0.48 12.79 -5.88
C THR A 59 -1.53 12.45 -4.83
N GLY A 60 -2.45 11.52 -5.15
CA GLY A 60 -3.44 11.02 -4.20
C GLY A 60 -2.82 10.35 -2.97
N LEU A 61 -1.78 9.53 -3.18
CA LEU A 61 -1.03 8.90 -2.08
C LEU A 61 -0.33 9.95 -1.19
N ASN A 62 0.35 10.93 -1.78
CA ASN A 62 0.97 12.02 -1.03
C ASN A 62 -0.08 12.85 -0.25
N TYR A 63 -1.23 13.12 -0.85
CA TYR A 63 -2.33 13.80 -0.16
C TYR A 63 -2.86 12.98 1.03
N ALA A 64 -3.10 11.68 0.84
CA ALA A 64 -3.54 10.78 1.90
C ALA A 64 -2.51 10.67 3.02
N ALA A 65 -1.22 10.58 2.70
CA ALA A 65 -0.14 10.60 3.67
C ALA A 65 -0.13 11.92 4.45
N ALA A 66 -0.24 13.06 3.78
CA ALA A 66 -0.28 14.38 4.42
C ALA A 66 -1.45 14.54 5.40
N VAL A 67 -2.66 14.10 5.00
CA VAL A 67 -3.85 14.12 5.87
C VAL A 67 -3.64 13.28 7.13
N GLN A 68 -2.91 12.16 7.00
CA GLN A 68 -2.60 11.25 8.11
C GLN A 68 -1.31 11.60 8.85
N GLN A 69 -0.64 12.72 8.50
CA GLN A 69 0.65 13.13 9.07
C GLN A 69 1.76 12.07 8.89
N LEU A 70 1.68 11.29 7.80
CA LEU A 70 2.65 10.29 7.40
C LEU A 70 3.68 10.89 6.44
N THR A 71 4.82 10.21 6.31
CA THR A 71 5.88 10.57 5.38
C THR A 71 5.37 10.54 3.94
N GLN A 72 5.60 11.60 3.19
CA GLN A 72 5.30 11.67 1.77
C GLN A 72 6.48 11.13 0.94
N SER A 73 6.20 10.71 -0.29
CA SER A 73 7.27 10.37 -1.22
C SER A 73 7.62 11.57 -2.11
N GLU A 74 8.82 12.11 -1.92
CA GLU A 74 9.38 13.25 -2.65
C GLU A 74 9.97 12.89 -4.03
N LEU A 75 9.50 11.79 -4.65
CA LEU A 75 9.96 11.46 -6.00
C LEU A 75 9.53 12.55 -6.98
N ASP A 76 10.48 13.00 -7.78
CA ASP A 76 10.18 13.83 -8.94
C ASP A 76 9.30 13.06 -9.94
N SER A 77 8.46 13.78 -10.69
CA SER A 77 7.53 13.15 -11.63
C SER A 77 8.21 12.34 -12.72
N SER A 78 9.46 12.65 -13.09
CA SER A 78 10.20 11.87 -14.08
C SER A 78 10.70 10.53 -13.52
N SER A 79 10.89 10.43 -12.20
CA SER A 79 11.35 9.24 -11.50
C SER A 79 10.22 8.28 -11.12
N ILE A 80 8.99 8.76 -10.88
CA ILE A 80 7.85 7.91 -10.46
C ILE A 80 7.68 6.70 -11.40
N ALA A 81 7.49 6.95 -12.70
CA ALA A 81 7.23 5.87 -13.65
C ALA A 81 8.39 4.89 -13.78
N LYS A 82 9.63 5.37 -13.69
CA LYS A 82 10.83 4.53 -13.73
C LYS A 82 10.89 3.57 -12.55
N GLU A 83 10.57 4.07 -11.36
CA GLU A 83 10.62 3.29 -10.14
C GLU A 83 9.48 2.28 -10.05
N VAL A 84 8.27 2.68 -10.45
CA VAL A 84 7.14 1.74 -10.57
C VAL A 84 7.40 0.68 -11.64
N ALA A 85 8.05 1.03 -12.75
CA ALA A 85 8.44 0.06 -13.77
C ALA A 85 9.41 -1.02 -13.24
N LYS A 86 10.32 -0.66 -12.31
CA LYS A 86 11.19 -1.63 -11.63
C LYS A 86 10.37 -2.60 -10.77
N THR A 87 9.44 -2.08 -9.97
CA THR A 87 8.54 -2.94 -9.17
C THR A 87 7.69 -3.84 -10.06
N CYS A 88 7.13 -3.31 -11.15
CA CYS A 88 6.39 -4.07 -12.14
C CYS A 88 7.21 -5.20 -12.79
N ALA A 89 8.51 -4.99 -13.03
CA ALA A 89 9.36 -6.03 -13.61
C ALA A 89 9.53 -7.24 -12.69
N LEU A 90 9.40 -7.07 -11.37
CA LEU A 90 9.46 -8.16 -10.39
C LEU A 90 8.16 -8.98 -10.32
N SER A 91 7.03 -8.40 -10.72
CA SER A 91 5.70 -9.03 -10.61
C SER A 91 4.78 -8.57 -11.74
N PRO A 92 5.01 -9.01 -13.00
CA PRO A 92 4.31 -8.49 -14.17
C PRO A 92 2.80 -8.77 -14.21
N SER A 93 2.32 -9.74 -13.42
CA SER A 93 0.90 -10.06 -13.28
C SER A 93 0.15 -9.15 -12.31
N THR A 94 0.85 -8.43 -11.41
CA THR A 94 0.21 -7.52 -10.47
C THR A 94 -0.37 -6.30 -11.19
N THR A 95 -1.34 -5.65 -10.58
CA THR A 95 -1.94 -4.43 -11.15
C THR A 95 -0.95 -3.26 -11.07
N LEU A 96 -1.04 -2.31 -12.01
CA LEU A 96 -0.22 -1.10 -11.97
C LEU A 96 -0.42 -0.32 -10.66
N ALA A 97 -1.65 -0.23 -10.15
CA ALA A 97 -1.95 0.42 -8.89
C ALA A 97 -1.25 -0.25 -7.69
N GLN A 98 -1.26 -1.58 -7.63
CA GLN A 98 -0.62 -2.32 -6.56
C GLN A 98 0.91 -2.18 -6.60
N ALA A 99 1.51 -2.24 -7.80
CA ALA A 99 2.93 -1.96 -7.97
C ALA A 99 3.26 -0.52 -7.52
N ALA A 100 2.46 0.46 -7.92
CA ALA A 100 2.67 1.85 -7.53
C ALA A 100 2.59 2.06 -6.00
N TRP A 101 1.61 1.44 -5.35
CA TRP A 101 1.48 1.45 -3.89
C TRP A 101 2.70 0.83 -3.22
N GLN A 102 3.15 -0.36 -3.65
CA GLN A 102 4.34 -1.01 -3.11
C GLN A 102 5.59 -0.13 -3.27
N THR A 103 5.75 0.51 -4.43
CA THR A 103 6.84 1.44 -4.71
C THR A 103 6.80 2.67 -3.79
N PHE A 104 5.60 3.19 -3.50
CA PHE A 104 5.39 4.32 -2.59
C PHE A 104 5.71 3.93 -1.14
N ALA A 105 5.09 2.85 -0.66
CA ALA A 105 5.21 2.34 0.70
C ALA A 105 6.67 2.04 1.08
N THR A 106 7.42 1.40 0.17
CA THR A 106 8.86 1.13 0.34
C THR A 106 9.67 2.42 0.56
N ARG A 107 9.24 3.56 -0.01
CA ARG A 107 9.94 4.84 0.13
C ARG A 107 9.56 5.62 1.37
N THR A 108 8.33 5.49 1.84
CA THR A 108 7.83 6.22 3.00
C THR A 108 8.04 5.46 4.31
N GLY A 109 8.50 4.20 4.23
CA GLY A 109 8.61 3.31 5.38
C GLY A 109 7.26 2.75 5.83
N GLU A 110 6.22 2.95 5.01
CA GLU A 110 4.90 2.37 5.23
C GLU A 110 4.91 0.92 4.76
N GLN A 111 4.31 0.00 5.52
CA GLN A 111 4.19 -1.38 5.05
C GLN A 111 3.01 -1.47 4.07
N PRO A 112 3.19 -2.10 2.90
CA PRO A 112 2.05 -2.41 2.04
C PRO A 112 1.21 -3.50 2.72
N HIS A 113 0.02 -3.13 3.17
CA HIS A 113 -1.01 -4.03 3.69
C HIS A 113 -1.71 -4.77 2.54
#